data_AF-A0A9E2V8P1-F1
#
_entry.id   AF-A0A9E2V8P1-F1
#
_cell.length_a   1.000
_cell.length_b   1.000
_cell.length_c   1.000
_cell.angle_alpha   90.00
_cell.angle_beta   90.00
_cell.angle_gamma   90.00
#
_symmetry.space_group_name_H-M   'P 1'
#
loop_
_entity.id
_entity.type
_entity.pdbx_description
1 polymer ?
#
loop_
_entity_poly.entity_id
_entity_poly.type
_entity_poly.pdbx_seq_one_letter_code
_entity_poly.pdbx_strand_id
1 'polypeptide(L)'
;MVSKTGKSNKRYAESEIGTIKKDCRECIRIALIYPNKYHVGMSNLGFQTVYHLLNNIEDVACERSFLPDKTGSSRDVITTIESGRPISDFDIIAFSISFENDYPNLLTILEKADIPLHSSDRGTPHPLIIAGGVACFLNPEPISSFIDCFLIGEAELMLPRFIDCFDPNINRKSLLKNIVHKVPGTYVPAFYEPTYNKDGTVRSFEPLLDVPVNIRRTYLKDLSQVSTCSSIITPHTTFDNTFLIETGRGCPHGCRFCSAGYVYRPPRFRPFPVIAKCLEQGVLLTDKIGLVGAAVSDFPSIKELYDYINNKDIRISFSSLRADSLCPE
;
A
#
# COMPACT_ATOMS: atom_id res chain seq x y z
N MET A 1 -6.38 29.23 13.28
CA MET A 1 -5.97 28.23 14.30
C MET A 1 -5.64 26.93 13.58
N VAL A 2 -4.42 26.41 13.68
CA VAL A 2 -4.07 25.11 13.09
C VAL A 2 -4.80 24.02 13.87
N SER A 3 -5.53 23.13 13.18
CA SER A 3 -6.23 21.99 13.78
C SER A 3 -5.25 21.09 14.55
N LYS A 4 -5.73 20.30 15.52
CA LYS A 4 -4.86 19.38 16.27
C LYS A 4 -4.20 18.35 15.34
N THR A 5 -4.93 17.87 14.33
CA THR A 5 -4.40 17.04 13.23
C THR A 5 -3.24 17.74 12.54
N GLY A 6 -3.38 19.02 12.19
CA GLY A 6 -2.31 19.80 11.57
C GLY A 6 -1.05 19.93 12.45
N LYS A 7 -1.19 20.01 13.78
CA LYS A 7 -0.04 20.02 14.70
C LYS A 7 0.69 18.67 14.73
N SER A 8 -0.04 17.56 14.77
CA SER A 8 0.58 16.22 14.73
C SER A 8 1.26 15.95 13.39
N ASN A 9 0.60 16.29 12.28
CA ASN A 9 1.15 16.14 10.93
C ASN A 9 2.44 16.93 10.75
N LYS A 10 2.46 18.19 11.22
CA LYS A 10 3.66 19.02 11.19
C LYS A 10 4.82 18.38 11.96
N ARG A 11 4.55 17.88 13.17
CA ARG A 11 5.56 17.16 13.97
C ARG A 11 6.11 15.94 13.24
N TYR A 12 5.25 15.15 12.59
CA TYR A 12 5.71 13.99 11.82
C TYR A 12 6.59 14.42 10.65
N ALA A 13 6.12 15.35 9.81
CA ALA A 13 6.87 15.84 8.66
C ALA A 13 8.26 16.42 9.04
N GLU A 14 8.36 17.13 10.17
CA GLU A 14 9.63 17.71 10.66
C GLU A 14 10.60 16.65 11.21
N SER A 15 10.10 15.46 11.57
CA SER A 15 10.89 14.35 12.13
C SER A 15 11.29 13.29 11.11
N GLU A 16 10.83 13.42 9.87
CA GLU A 16 11.04 12.42 8.81
C GLU A 16 12.27 12.74 7.95
N ILE A 17 12.98 11.68 7.55
CA ILE A 17 13.90 11.71 6.41
C ILE A 17 13.20 11.05 5.23
N GLY A 18 13.26 11.68 4.05
CA GLY A 18 12.75 11.12 2.79
C GLY A 18 11.37 11.62 2.37
N THR A 19 10.77 12.58 3.10
CA THR A 19 9.47 13.15 2.75
C THR A 19 9.54 13.93 1.44
N ILE A 20 8.85 13.42 0.43
CA ILE A 20 8.74 14.06 -0.88
C ILE A 20 7.61 15.09 -0.86
N LYS A 21 7.93 16.34 -1.20
CA LYS A 21 6.91 17.38 -1.43
C LYS A 21 7.08 17.93 -2.84
N LYS A 22 6.10 17.67 -3.71
CA LYS A 22 6.05 18.21 -5.06
C LYS A 22 5.20 19.47 -5.08
N ASP A 23 5.75 20.58 -5.55
CA ASP A 23 4.99 21.78 -5.87
C ASP A 23 4.57 21.72 -7.34
N CYS A 24 3.44 21.08 -7.60
CA CYS A 24 2.92 20.89 -8.95
C CYS A 24 1.47 21.39 -9.06
N ARG A 25 1.23 22.26 -10.04
CA ARG A 25 -0.08 22.87 -10.29
C ARG A 25 -1.01 21.98 -11.10
N GLU A 26 -0.48 21.28 -12.11
CA GLU A 26 -1.24 20.49 -13.08
C GLU A 26 -1.07 18.97 -12.91
N CYS A 27 -0.49 18.52 -11.79
CA CYS A 27 -0.33 17.09 -11.51
C CYS A 27 -1.63 16.45 -10.99
N ILE A 28 -1.78 15.16 -11.27
CA ILE A 28 -2.74 14.29 -10.61
C ILE A 28 -2.39 14.21 -9.12
N ARG A 29 -3.30 14.63 -8.26
CA ARG A 29 -3.13 14.61 -6.81
C ARG A 29 -3.72 13.33 -6.24
N ILE A 30 -2.90 12.60 -5.50
CA ILE A 30 -3.29 11.35 -4.86
C ILE A 30 -3.11 11.47 -3.35
N ALA A 31 -4.18 11.26 -2.59
CA ALA A 31 -4.11 11.05 -1.15
C ALA A 31 -3.95 9.54 -0.90
N LEU A 32 -2.74 9.11 -0.56
CA LEU A 32 -2.44 7.74 -0.20
C LEU A 32 -2.70 7.54 1.30
N ILE A 33 -3.62 6.64 1.63
CA ILE A 33 -4.14 6.47 2.99
C ILE A 33 -3.86 5.05 3.49
N TYR A 34 -3.18 4.97 4.63
CA TYR A 34 -3.23 3.77 5.45
C TYR A 34 -4.38 3.95 6.44
N PRO A 35 -5.44 3.12 6.43
CA PRO A 35 -6.64 3.31 7.24
C PRO A 35 -6.41 2.96 8.73
N ASN A 36 -5.36 3.51 9.31
CA ASN A 36 -5.00 3.40 10.72
C ASN A 36 -4.13 4.61 11.08
N LYS A 37 -3.61 4.63 12.30
CA LYS A 37 -2.73 5.66 12.82
C LYS A 37 -1.41 5.70 12.04
N TYR A 38 -0.81 6.89 12.01
CA TYR A 38 0.51 7.13 11.42
C TYR A 38 1.55 6.07 11.84
N HIS A 39 1.61 5.77 13.14
CA HIS A 39 2.58 4.82 13.70
C HIS A 39 2.50 3.43 13.04
N VAL A 40 1.28 2.95 12.76
CA VAL A 40 1.06 1.66 12.12
C VAL A 40 1.37 1.74 10.63
N GLY A 41 0.82 2.75 9.94
CA GLY A 41 0.97 2.87 8.49
C GLY A 41 2.41 3.16 8.05
N MET A 42 3.16 3.96 8.81
CA MET A 42 4.57 4.22 8.52
C MET A 42 5.50 3.08 8.91
N SER A 43 5.03 2.12 9.71
CA SER A 43 5.74 0.85 9.93
C SER A 43 5.59 -0.13 8.76
N ASN A 44 4.76 0.20 7.76
CA ASN A 44 4.46 -0.67 6.62
C ASN A 44 5.34 -0.34 5.41
N LEU A 45 6.28 -1.22 5.09
CA LEU A 45 7.18 -1.06 3.94
C LEU A 45 6.43 -1.03 2.60
N GLY A 46 5.34 -1.80 2.46
CA GLY A 46 4.50 -1.79 1.25
C GLY A 46 3.85 -0.43 1.02
N PHE A 47 3.34 0.21 2.08
CA PHE A 47 2.79 1.57 2.03
C PHE A 47 3.85 2.59 1.60
N GLN A 48 5.03 2.55 2.22
CA GLN A 48 6.16 3.41 1.85
C GLN A 48 6.60 3.21 0.38
N THR A 49 6.53 1.97 -0.11
CA THR A 49 6.87 1.62 -1.49
C THR A 49 5.87 2.23 -2.46
N VAL A 50 4.57 2.10 -2.19
CA VAL A 50 3.50 2.72 -3.01
C VAL A 50 3.66 4.25 -3.04
N TYR A 51 3.94 4.87 -1.89
CA TYR A 51 4.20 6.30 -1.79
C TYR A 51 5.36 6.74 -2.70
N HIS A 52 6.47 6.00 -2.67
CA HIS A 52 7.64 6.28 -3.49
C HIS A 52 7.36 6.06 -4.99
N LEU A 53 6.69 4.96 -5.35
CA LEU A 53 6.33 4.63 -6.73
C LEU A 53 5.47 5.74 -7.36
N LEU A 54 4.44 6.19 -6.66
CA LEU A 54 3.57 7.26 -7.15
C LEU A 54 4.34 8.56 -7.33
N ASN A 55 5.19 8.93 -6.37
CA ASN A 55 5.98 10.16 -6.47
C ASN A 55 7.12 10.09 -7.49
N ASN A 56 7.51 8.91 -7.97
CA ASN A 56 8.46 8.78 -9.09
C ASN A 56 7.81 8.98 -10.47
N ILE A 57 6.48 9.01 -10.56
CA ILE A 57 5.77 9.37 -11.79
C ILE A 57 5.77 10.90 -11.89
N GLU A 58 6.21 11.44 -13.04
CA GLU A 58 6.47 12.88 -13.24
C GLU A 58 5.24 13.73 -12.87
N ASP A 59 4.08 13.40 -13.46
CA ASP A 59 2.83 14.17 -13.34
C ASP A 59 1.95 13.79 -12.13
N VAL A 60 2.52 13.14 -11.12
CA VAL A 60 1.80 12.73 -9.91
C VAL A 60 2.38 13.40 -8.67
N ALA A 61 1.50 13.99 -7.86
CA ALA A 61 1.80 14.46 -6.52
C ALA A 61 1.05 13.58 -5.51
N CYS A 62 1.78 12.66 -4.86
CA CYS A 62 1.21 11.75 -3.87
C CYS A 62 1.54 12.23 -2.46
N GLU A 63 0.51 12.39 -1.64
CA GLU A 63 0.58 12.84 -0.25
C GLU A 63 -0.06 11.79 0.67
N ARG A 64 0.43 11.69 1.91
CA ARG A 64 0.00 10.66 2.87
C ARG A 64 -1.05 11.21 3.83
N SER A 65 -2.04 10.39 4.15
CA SER A 65 -2.99 10.67 5.25
C SER A 65 -3.29 9.42 6.07
N PHE A 66 -3.76 9.63 7.30
CA PHE A 66 -3.96 8.59 8.31
C PHE A 66 -5.18 8.91 9.16
N LEU A 67 -5.69 7.90 9.86
CA LEU A 67 -6.72 8.11 10.87
C LEU A 67 -6.13 8.85 12.08
N PRO A 68 -6.69 10.00 12.51
CA PRO A 68 -6.20 10.72 13.69
C PRO A 68 -6.35 9.94 15.00
N ASP A 69 -5.36 10.06 15.90
CA ASP A 69 -5.28 9.33 17.19
C ASP A 69 -6.44 9.57 18.16
N LYS A 70 -7.09 10.73 18.08
CA LYS A 70 -8.17 11.14 19.00
C LYS A 70 -9.41 11.47 18.19
N THR A 71 -10.39 10.59 18.22
CA THR A 71 -11.70 10.73 17.57
C THR A 71 -12.65 11.72 18.27
N GLY A 72 -12.15 12.48 19.25
CA GLY A 72 -12.96 13.20 20.23
C GLY A 72 -13.60 14.52 19.79
N SER A 73 -13.46 14.95 18.53
CA SER A 73 -14.25 16.07 18.00
C SER A 73 -14.81 15.76 16.61
N SER A 74 -16.08 16.08 16.39
CA SER A 74 -16.81 15.92 15.13
C SER A 74 -16.34 16.89 14.02
N ARG A 75 -15.22 17.61 14.20
CA ARG A 75 -14.73 18.66 13.30
C ARG A 75 -13.28 18.47 12.83
N ASP A 76 -12.64 17.35 13.14
CA ASP A 76 -11.28 17.10 12.68
C ASP A 76 -11.30 16.67 11.20
N VAL A 77 -11.06 17.64 10.31
CA VAL A 77 -10.89 17.42 8.87
C VAL A 77 -9.71 16.47 8.63
N ILE A 78 -9.91 15.46 7.80
CA ILE A 78 -8.84 14.55 7.39
C ILE A 78 -7.96 15.28 6.38
N THR A 79 -6.72 15.55 6.78
CA THR A 79 -5.74 16.27 5.97
C THR A 79 -4.49 15.44 5.72
N THR A 80 -3.77 15.75 4.67
CA THR A 80 -2.47 15.12 4.37
C THR A 80 -1.35 15.64 5.26
N ILE A 81 -0.22 14.93 5.28
CA ILE A 81 0.96 15.29 6.07
C ILE A 81 1.77 16.38 5.38
N GLU A 82 1.98 16.26 4.07
CA GLU A 82 2.93 17.06 3.29
C GLU A 82 2.47 18.50 3.09
N SER A 83 1.19 18.70 2.76
CA SER A 83 0.61 20.01 2.53
C SER A 83 -0.44 20.44 3.55
N GLY A 84 -1.01 19.50 4.31
CA GLY A 84 -2.16 19.77 5.19
C GLY A 84 -3.46 20.01 4.41
N ARG A 85 -3.52 19.64 3.14
CA ARG A 85 -4.72 19.75 2.29
C ARG A 85 -5.78 18.72 2.73
N PRO A 86 -7.07 19.08 2.74
CA PRO A 86 -8.17 18.12 2.92
C PRO A 86 -8.14 17.02 1.86
N ILE A 87 -8.36 15.77 2.24
CA ILE A 87 -8.33 14.66 1.27
C ILE A 87 -9.45 14.72 0.23
N SER A 88 -10.52 15.47 0.50
CA SER A 88 -11.61 15.77 -0.44
C SER A 88 -11.16 16.57 -1.67
N ASP A 89 -10.03 17.27 -1.59
CA ASP A 89 -9.52 18.15 -2.65
C ASP A 89 -8.54 17.44 -3.61
N PHE A 90 -8.43 16.12 -3.49
CA PHE A 90 -7.56 15.29 -4.31
C PHE A 90 -8.35 14.66 -5.46
N ASP A 91 -7.67 14.27 -6.53
CA ASP A 91 -8.31 13.59 -7.67
C ASP A 91 -8.61 12.13 -7.33
N ILE A 92 -7.72 11.53 -6.53
CA ILE A 92 -7.77 10.11 -6.14
C ILE A 92 -7.48 9.98 -4.65
N ILE A 93 -8.28 9.17 -3.96
CA ILE A 93 -7.95 8.64 -2.64
C ILE A 93 -7.61 7.17 -2.80
N ALA A 94 -6.37 6.80 -2.46
CA ALA A 94 -5.86 5.45 -2.58
C ALA A 94 -5.67 4.82 -1.20
N PHE A 95 -6.49 3.82 -0.86
CA PHE A 95 -6.36 3.07 0.38
C PHE A 95 -5.39 1.89 0.20
N SER A 96 -4.39 1.80 1.07
CA SER A 96 -3.51 0.64 1.18
C SER A 96 -3.86 -0.15 2.44
N ILE A 97 -4.54 -1.29 2.27
CA ILE A 97 -5.19 -2.01 3.36
C ILE A 97 -4.43 -3.32 3.63
N SER A 98 -3.84 -3.40 4.82
CA SER A 98 -3.07 -4.59 5.22
C SER A 98 -3.92 -5.62 5.97
N PHE A 99 -4.91 -5.17 6.72
CA PHE A 99 -5.72 -6.02 7.60
C PHE A 99 -7.19 -5.67 7.47
N GLU A 100 -8.04 -6.70 7.52
CA GLU A 100 -9.50 -6.58 7.46
C GLU A 100 -10.05 -5.76 8.65
N ASN A 101 -9.33 -5.76 9.78
CA ASN A 101 -9.67 -4.94 10.95
C ASN A 101 -9.63 -3.43 10.67
N ASP A 102 -8.99 -3.00 9.58
CA ASP A 102 -8.93 -1.58 9.20
C ASP A 102 -10.12 -1.16 8.31
N TYR A 103 -11.02 -2.07 7.91
CA TYR A 103 -12.19 -1.72 7.09
C TYR A 103 -13.11 -0.68 7.74
N PRO A 104 -13.44 -0.74 9.05
CA PRO A 104 -14.25 0.31 9.68
C PRO A 104 -13.54 1.67 9.75
N ASN A 105 -12.20 1.68 9.84
CA ASN A 105 -11.42 2.90 9.85
C ASN A 105 -11.48 3.62 8.50
N LEU A 106 -11.48 2.87 7.39
CA LEU A 106 -11.71 3.42 6.06
C LEU A 106 -13.04 4.16 5.98
N LEU A 107 -14.13 3.56 6.47
CA LEU A 107 -15.45 4.19 6.49
C LEU A 107 -15.46 5.46 7.36
N THR A 108 -14.79 5.39 8.51
CA THR A 108 -14.62 6.56 9.41
C THR A 108 -13.88 7.70 8.73
N ILE A 109 -12.87 7.40 7.90
CA ILE A 109 -12.11 8.40 7.15
C ILE A 109 -12.99 9.07 6.08
N LEU A 110 -13.77 8.28 5.33
CA LEU A 110 -14.69 8.81 4.32
C LEU A 110 -15.76 9.71 4.96
N GLU A 111 -16.38 9.25 6.05
CA GLU A 111 -17.38 10.01 6.80
C GLU A 111 -16.81 11.35 7.29
N LYS A 112 -15.61 11.34 7.90
CA LYS A 112 -14.94 12.56 8.39
C LYS A 112 -14.49 13.51 7.29
N ALA A 113 -14.32 13.02 6.07
CA ALA A 113 -13.97 13.83 4.90
C ALA A 113 -15.20 14.32 4.12
N ASP A 114 -16.42 14.05 4.62
CA ASP A 114 -17.68 14.36 3.95
C ASP A 114 -17.78 13.73 2.54
N ILE A 115 -17.27 12.50 2.41
CA ILE A 115 -17.32 11.73 1.17
C ILE A 115 -18.41 10.65 1.33
N PRO A 116 -19.36 10.53 0.38
CA PRO A 116 -20.37 9.48 0.42
C PRO A 116 -19.73 8.09 0.56
N LEU A 117 -20.23 7.31 1.52
CA LEU A 117 -19.68 5.99 1.85
C LEU A 117 -19.82 5.04 0.66
N HIS A 118 -21.04 4.92 0.13
CA HIS A 118 -21.32 4.03 -0.99
C HIS A 118 -20.77 4.59 -2.30
N SER A 119 -20.13 3.73 -3.10
CA SER A 119 -19.58 4.10 -4.41
C SER A 119 -20.67 4.58 -5.38
N SER A 120 -21.89 4.07 -5.26
CA SER A 120 -23.06 4.49 -6.05
C SER A 120 -23.44 5.95 -5.85
N ASP A 121 -23.14 6.51 -4.69
CA ASP A 121 -23.57 7.85 -4.30
C ASP A 121 -22.51 8.92 -4.66
N ARG A 122 -21.39 8.49 -5.25
CA ARG A 122 -20.29 9.37 -5.66
C ARG A 122 -20.38 9.73 -7.14
N GLY A 123 -20.49 11.02 -7.42
CA GLY A 123 -20.26 11.63 -8.74
C GLY A 123 -19.11 12.65 -8.74
N THR A 124 -18.96 13.41 -9.82
CA THR A 124 -18.19 14.67 -9.80
C THR A 124 -18.88 15.65 -8.84
N PRO A 125 -18.16 16.30 -7.91
CA PRO A 125 -16.70 16.49 -7.84
C PRO A 125 -15.94 15.56 -6.88
N HIS A 126 -16.53 14.48 -6.36
CA HIS A 126 -15.85 13.61 -5.39
C HIS A 126 -14.59 12.94 -5.99
N PRO A 127 -13.55 12.66 -5.19
CA PRO A 127 -12.38 11.88 -5.64
C PRO A 127 -12.77 10.47 -6.11
N LEU A 128 -11.94 9.88 -6.97
CA LEU A 128 -11.99 8.45 -7.25
C LEU A 128 -11.40 7.68 -6.05
N ILE A 129 -12.18 6.75 -5.49
CA ILE A 129 -11.75 5.94 -4.35
C ILE A 129 -11.22 4.60 -4.83
N ILE A 130 -9.92 4.37 -4.68
CA ILE A 130 -9.29 3.09 -5.01
C ILE A 130 -8.73 2.38 -3.78
N ALA A 131 -8.64 1.05 -3.84
CA ALA A 131 -8.03 0.27 -2.76
C ALA A 131 -7.11 -0.84 -3.28
N GLY A 132 -6.02 -1.08 -2.55
CA GLY A 132 -5.10 -2.18 -2.74
C GLY A 132 -4.57 -2.68 -1.40
N GLY A 133 -3.53 -3.51 -1.45
CA GLY A 133 -2.96 -4.14 -0.25
C GLY A 133 -3.47 -5.57 -0.02
N VAL A 134 -2.84 -6.28 0.90
CA VAL A 134 -3.01 -7.74 1.04
C VAL A 134 -4.42 -8.14 1.45
N ALA A 135 -5.12 -7.32 2.23
CA ALA A 135 -6.51 -7.58 2.60
C ALA A 135 -7.42 -7.58 1.35
N CYS A 136 -7.19 -6.63 0.43
CA CYS A 136 -7.89 -6.57 -0.85
C CYS A 136 -7.53 -7.75 -1.77
N PHE A 137 -6.29 -8.25 -1.72
CA PHE A 137 -5.88 -9.43 -2.50
C PHE A 137 -6.54 -10.71 -2.00
N LEU A 138 -6.76 -10.79 -0.69
CA LEU A 138 -7.41 -11.93 -0.04
C LEU A 138 -8.88 -12.00 -0.43
N ASN A 139 -9.60 -10.90 -0.18
CA ASN A 139 -11.00 -10.79 -0.56
C ASN A 139 -11.43 -9.31 -0.56
N PRO A 140 -11.70 -8.70 -1.72
CA PRO A 140 -12.15 -7.31 -1.80
C PRO A 140 -13.65 -7.14 -1.47
N GLU A 141 -14.45 -8.21 -1.51
CA GLU A 141 -15.91 -8.14 -1.39
C GLU A 141 -16.47 -7.55 -0.09
N PRO A 142 -15.86 -7.76 1.10
CA PRO A 142 -16.38 -7.17 2.33
C PRO A 142 -16.50 -5.64 2.30
N ILE A 143 -15.74 -4.97 1.44
CA ILE A 143 -15.75 -3.50 1.28
C ILE A 143 -16.10 -3.06 -0.15
N SER A 144 -16.59 -3.96 -1.01
CA SER A 144 -16.81 -3.67 -2.43
C SER A 144 -17.86 -2.57 -2.68
N SER A 145 -18.83 -2.43 -1.78
CA SER A 145 -19.84 -1.37 -1.85
C SER A 145 -19.30 0.05 -1.60
N PHE A 146 -18.07 0.17 -1.08
CA PHE A 146 -17.48 1.45 -0.67
C PHE A 146 -16.30 1.90 -1.52
N ILE A 147 -15.84 1.07 -2.46
CA ILE A 147 -14.64 1.32 -3.28
C ILE A 147 -15.04 1.37 -4.76
N ASP A 148 -14.51 2.35 -5.50
CA ASP A 148 -14.81 2.48 -6.93
C ASP A 148 -14.00 1.48 -7.76
N CYS A 149 -12.77 1.20 -7.35
CA CYS A 149 -11.84 0.34 -8.06
C CYS A 149 -10.79 -0.30 -7.14
N PHE A 150 -10.62 -1.61 -7.22
CA PHE A 150 -9.55 -2.34 -6.56
C PHE A 150 -8.38 -2.61 -7.49
N LEU A 151 -7.17 -2.53 -6.94
CA LEU A 151 -5.94 -2.97 -7.60
C LEU A 151 -5.47 -4.28 -6.94
N ILE A 152 -5.83 -5.42 -7.54
CA ILE A 152 -5.52 -6.77 -7.08
C ILE A 152 -4.14 -7.19 -7.59
N GLY A 153 -3.10 -6.89 -6.82
CA GLY A 153 -1.73 -7.24 -7.20
C GLY A 153 -0.65 -6.29 -6.69
N GLU A 154 0.55 -6.48 -7.23
CA GLU A 154 1.72 -5.69 -6.88
C GLU A 154 1.75 -4.38 -7.65
N ALA A 155 1.91 -3.28 -6.90
CA ALA A 155 1.70 -1.92 -7.35
C ALA A 155 2.66 -1.50 -8.47
N GLU A 156 3.88 -2.04 -8.50
CA GLU A 156 4.92 -1.70 -9.49
C GLU A 156 4.46 -1.90 -10.94
N LEU A 157 3.62 -2.90 -11.19
CA LEU A 157 3.10 -3.19 -12.53
C LEU A 157 1.81 -2.45 -12.86
N MET A 158 1.05 -2.08 -11.83
CA MET A 158 -0.31 -1.58 -11.98
C MET A 158 -0.37 -0.07 -11.96
N LEU A 159 0.37 0.59 -11.06
CA LEU A 159 0.26 2.03 -10.85
C LEU A 159 0.64 2.86 -12.08
N PRO A 160 1.75 2.61 -12.80
CA PRO A 160 2.06 3.41 -13.99
C PRO A 160 0.93 3.35 -15.03
N ARG A 161 0.45 2.14 -15.34
CA ARG A 161 -0.66 1.94 -16.29
C ARG A 161 -1.97 2.56 -15.82
N PHE A 162 -2.23 2.51 -14.52
CA PHE A 162 -3.41 3.10 -13.92
C PHE A 162 -3.39 4.63 -14.08
N ILE A 163 -2.25 5.26 -13.79
CA ILE A 163 -2.08 6.71 -13.95
C ILE A 163 -2.17 7.11 -15.43
N ASP A 164 -1.55 6.36 -16.35
CA ASP A 164 -1.67 6.60 -17.80
C ASP A 164 -3.12 6.55 -18.31
N CYS A 165 -3.99 5.80 -17.62
CA CYS A 165 -5.40 5.68 -17.97
C CYS A 165 -6.30 6.70 -17.25
N PHE A 166 -5.79 7.40 -16.24
CA PHE A 166 -6.57 8.31 -15.42
C PHE A 166 -6.75 9.67 -16.10
N ASP A 167 -7.99 10.00 -16.43
CA ASP A 167 -8.37 11.31 -16.94
C ASP A 167 -9.60 11.82 -16.17
N PRO A 168 -9.47 12.87 -15.34
CA PRO A 168 -10.57 13.41 -14.55
C PRO A 168 -11.67 14.06 -15.40
N ASN A 169 -11.42 14.33 -16.67
CA ASN A 169 -12.38 14.96 -17.58
C ASN A 169 -13.36 13.97 -18.24
N ILE A 170 -13.09 12.66 -18.12
CA ILE A 170 -13.94 11.61 -18.69
C ILE A 170 -15.00 11.18 -17.67
N ASN A 171 -16.18 10.80 -18.16
CA ASN A 171 -17.20 10.19 -17.32
C ASN A 171 -16.63 9.00 -16.52
N ARG A 172 -16.86 8.99 -15.21
CA ARG A 172 -16.34 7.98 -14.27
C ARG A 172 -16.58 6.54 -14.71
N LYS A 173 -17.76 6.20 -15.23
CA LYS A 173 -18.06 4.84 -15.70
C LYS A 173 -17.20 4.45 -16.90
N SER A 174 -17.02 5.36 -17.86
CA SER A 174 -16.16 5.15 -19.02
C SER A 174 -14.68 5.05 -18.63
N LEU A 175 -14.24 5.91 -17.69
CA LEU A 175 -12.90 5.85 -17.11
C LEU A 175 -12.63 4.48 -16.46
N LEU A 176 -13.51 4.03 -15.58
CA LEU A 176 -13.39 2.74 -14.90
C LEU A 176 -13.39 1.57 -15.89
N LYS A 177 -14.23 1.62 -16.94
CA LYS A 177 -14.22 0.60 -17.99
C LYS A 177 -12.88 0.56 -18.72
N ASN A 178 -12.32 1.72 -19.07
CA ASN A 178 -11.01 1.81 -19.73
C ASN A 178 -9.89 1.24 -18.83
N ILE A 179 -9.88 1.57 -17.54
CA ILE A 179 -8.91 1.06 -16.56
C ILE A 179 -8.99 -0.47 -16.48
N VAL A 180 -10.19 -1.05 -16.37
CA VAL A 180 -10.38 -2.50 -16.29
C VAL A 180 -9.78 -3.26 -17.49
N HIS A 181 -9.85 -2.70 -18.69
CA HIS A 181 -9.25 -3.34 -19.88
C HIS A 181 -7.74 -3.13 -20.00
N LYS A 182 -7.22 -1.97 -19.59
CA LYS A 182 -5.80 -1.61 -19.79
C LYS A 182 -4.89 -1.98 -18.62
N VAL A 183 -5.45 -2.16 -17.43
CA VAL A 183 -4.71 -2.39 -16.19
C VAL A 183 -5.06 -3.78 -15.63
N PRO A 184 -4.26 -4.82 -15.93
CA PRO A 184 -4.49 -6.16 -15.40
C PRO A 184 -4.51 -6.18 -13.86
N GLY A 185 -5.44 -6.93 -13.27
CA GLY A 185 -5.63 -6.99 -11.82
C GLY A 185 -6.61 -5.95 -11.28
N THR A 186 -7.16 -5.09 -12.15
CA THR A 186 -8.21 -4.15 -11.76
C THR A 186 -9.54 -4.87 -11.58
N TYR A 187 -10.22 -4.59 -10.47
CA TYR A 187 -11.57 -5.06 -10.19
C TYR A 187 -12.48 -3.87 -9.86
N VAL A 188 -13.60 -3.72 -10.58
CA VAL A 188 -14.59 -2.66 -10.35
C VAL A 188 -15.90 -3.32 -9.94
N PRO A 189 -16.28 -3.26 -8.64
CA PRO A 189 -17.45 -3.99 -8.12
C PRO A 189 -18.75 -3.71 -8.86
N ALA A 190 -18.98 -2.44 -9.23
CA ALA A 190 -20.20 -2.01 -9.92
C ALA A 190 -20.39 -2.65 -11.31
N PHE A 191 -19.41 -3.38 -11.83
CA PHE A 191 -19.49 -4.09 -13.11
C PHE A 191 -19.80 -5.58 -12.97
N TYR A 192 -20.03 -6.07 -11.75
CA TYR A 192 -20.32 -7.48 -11.48
C TYR A 192 -21.57 -7.63 -10.61
N GLU A 193 -22.28 -8.73 -10.81
CA GLU A 193 -23.43 -9.10 -10.00
C GLU A 193 -23.19 -10.49 -9.36
N PRO A 194 -23.10 -10.57 -8.03
CA PRO A 194 -23.04 -11.85 -7.33
C PRO A 194 -24.43 -12.49 -7.32
N THR A 195 -24.51 -13.76 -7.72
CA THR A 195 -25.70 -14.59 -7.51
C THR A 195 -25.45 -15.58 -6.39
N TYR A 196 -26.49 -15.93 -5.63
CA TYR A 196 -26.40 -16.81 -4.47
C TYR A 196 -27.26 -18.05 -4.63
N ASN A 197 -26.79 -19.15 -4.07
CA ASN A 197 -27.58 -20.36 -3.88
C ASN A 197 -28.63 -20.15 -2.78
N LYS A 198 -29.61 -21.06 -2.68
CA LYS A 198 -30.64 -21.01 -1.63
C LYS A 198 -30.08 -21.08 -0.20
N ASP A 199 -28.88 -21.64 -0.02
CA ASP A 199 -28.19 -21.75 1.25
C ASP A 199 -27.33 -20.51 1.60
N GLY A 200 -27.36 -19.47 0.76
CA GLY A 200 -26.59 -18.23 0.95
C GLY A 200 -25.13 -18.31 0.48
N THR A 201 -24.67 -19.45 -0.05
CA THR A 201 -23.34 -19.53 -0.67
C THR A 201 -23.32 -18.82 -2.03
N VAL A 202 -22.17 -18.24 -2.39
CA VAL A 202 -21.99 -17.64 -3.72
C VAL A 202 -22.12 -18.72 -4.78
N ARG A 203 -22.98 -18.45 -5.77
CA ARG A 203 -23.17 -19.30 -6.95
C ARG A 203 -22.30 -18.84 -8.12
N SER A 204 -22.36 -17.56 -8.47
CA SER A 204 -21.54 -16.98 -9.53
C SER A 204 -21.31 -15.49 -9.34
N PHE A 205 -20.33 -14.96 -10.07
CA PHE A 205 -20.04 -13.54 -10.20
C PHE A 205 -20.06 -13.21 -11.70
N GLU A 206 -21.17 -12.68 -12.19
CA GLU A 206 -21.33 -12.42 -13.63
C GLU A 206 -20.99 -10.95 -13.95
N PRO A 207 -20.23 -10.69 -15.01
CA PRO A 207 -20.00 -9.32 -15.45
C PRO A 207 -21.28 -8.73 -16.07
N LEU A 208 -21.63 -7.51 -15.66
CA LEU A 208 -22.76 -6.74 -16.17
C LEU A 208 -22.43 -5.96 -17.46
N LEU A 209 -21.15 -5.85 -17.77
CA LEU A 209 -20.61 -5.16 -18.94
C LEU A 209 -19.59 -6.06 -19.64
N ASP A 210 -19.16 -5.67 -20.83
CA ASP A 210 -17.99 -6.27 -21.48
C ASP A 210 -16.71 -5.95 -20.67
N VAL A 211 -16.41 -6.78 -19.68
CA VAL A 211 -15.25 -6.75 -18.78
C VAL A 211 -14.80 -8.19 -18.47
N PRO A 212 -13.55 -8.42 -18.00
CA PRO A 212 -13.06 -9.76 -17.74
C PRO A 212 -13.90 -10.52 -16.71
N VAL A 213 -14.29 -11.77 -17.01
CA VAL A 213 -15.04 -12.63 -16.07
C VAL A 213 -14.22 -12.95 -14.82
N ASN A 214 -12.92 -13.21 -14.98
CA ASN A 214 -12.01 -13.56 -13.89
C ASN A 214 -10.91 -12.51 -13.74
N ILE A 215 -10.80 -11.92 -12.56
CA ILE A 215 -9.72 -10.99 -12.24
C ILE A 215 -8.51 -11.78 -11.76
N ARG A 216 -7.40 -11.65 -12.49
CA ARG A 216 -6.13 -12.29 -12.13
C ARG A 216 -5.26 -11.32 -11.36
N ARG A 217 -4.73 -11.77 -10.22
CA ARG A 217 -3.72 -11.05 -9.45
C ARG A 217 -2.50 -10.75 -10.33
N THR A 218 -2.12 -9.48 -10.40
CA THR A 218 -0.90 -9.04 -11.10
C THR A 218 0.30 -9.03 -10.16
N TYR A 219 1.46 -9.52 -10.57
CA TYR A 219 2.66 -9.51 -9.72
C TYR A 219 3.95 -9.59 -10.53
N LEU A 220 5.06 -9.10 -9.96
CA LEU A 220 6.37 -9.11 -10.60
C LEU A 220 6.97 -10.52 -10.62
N LYS A 221 7.21 -11.11 -11.80
CA LYS A 221 7.83 -12.45 -11.85
C LYS A 221 9.29 -12.44 -11.41
N ASP A 222 10.00 -11.35 -11.71
CA ASP A 222 11.40 -11.14 -11.37
C ASP A 222 11.55 -9.92 -10.47
N LEU A 223 12.26 -10.09 -9.35
CA LEU A 223 12.52 -9.05 -8.36
C LEU A 223 13.92 -8.42 -8.52
N SER A 224 14.70 -8.84 -9.53
CA SER A 224 16.07 -8.35 -9.78
C SER A 224 16.13 -6.87 -10.19
N GLN A 225 15.06 -6.35 -10.79
CA GLN A 225 15.02 -5.00 -11.37
C GLN A 225 14.40 -3.95 -10.44
N VAL A 226 13.89 -4.37 -9.29
CA VAL A 226 13.17 -3.49 -8.35
C VAL A 226 13.85 -3.58 -7.00
N SER A 227 14.00 -2.44 -6.33
CA SER A 227 14.33 -2.40 -4.91
C SER A 227 13.08 -2.10 -4.10
N THR A 228 12.94 -2.72 -2.93
CA THR A 228 11.87 -2.42 -1.98
C THR A 228 12.52 -2.21 -0.64
N CYS A 229 12.75 -0.95 -0.30
CA CYS A 229 13.37 -0.52 0.93
C CYS A 229 12.73 0.78 1.41
N SER A 230 13.01 1.18 2.65
CA SER A 230 12.39 2.36 3.26
C SER A 230 12.60 3.62 2.42
N SER A 231 11.50 4.29 2.09
CA SER A 231 11.53 5.63 1.50
C SER A 231 11.39 6.72 2.58
N ILE A 232 10.91 6.35 3.77
CA ILE A 232 10.78 7.25 4.92
C ILE A 232 11.41 6.60 6.15
N ILE A 233 12.26 7.37 6.85
CA ILE A 233 12.80 7.02 8.16
C ILE A 233 12.26 8.03 9.19
N THR A 234 11.77 7.53 10.31
CA THR A 234 11.16 8.33 11.36
C THR A 234 11.26 7.64 12.72
N PRO A 235 11.34 8.38 13.84
CA PRO A 235 11.29 7.81 15.18
C PRO A 235 9.86 7.42 15.63
N HIS A 236 8.84 7.70 14.82
CA HIS A 236 7.43 7.57 15.23
C HIS A 236 6.75 6.30 14.71
N THR A 237 7.48 5.21 14.58
CA THR A 237 7.03 3.89 14.08
C THR A 237 7.42 2.76 15.04
N THR A 238 6.92 1.55 14.80
CA THR A 238 7.36 0.34 15.53
C THR A 238 8.84 0.06 15.31
N PHE A 239 9.33 0.36 14.10
CA PHE A 239 10.72 0.18 13.69
C PHE A 239 11.43 1.54 13.69
N ASP A 240 11.59 2.11 14.88
CA ASP A 240 12.08 3.47 15.08
C ASP A 240 13.45 3.71 14.44
N ASN A 241 13.54 4.72 13.57
CA ASN A 241 14.75 5.06 12.82
C ASN A 241 15.40 3.87 12.10
N THR A 242 14.63 2.86 11.73
CA THR A 242 15.15 1.64 11.09
C THR A 242 14.90 1.70 9.59
N PHE A 243 15.95 1.43 8.80
CA PHE A 243 15.86 1.29 7.36
C PHE A 243 15.46 -0.15 7.02
N LEU A 244 14.26 -0.33 6.50
CA LEU A 244 13.70 -1.64 6.17
C LEU A 244 14.08 -2.05 4.75
N ILE A 245 14.39 -3.32 4.54
CA ILE A 245 14.73 -3.91 3.24
C ILE A 245 13.95 -5.21 3.06
N GLU A 246 13.17 -5.30 1.98
CA GLU A 246 12.44 -6.52 1.64
C GLU A 246 13.40 -7.57 1.05
N THR A 247 13.50 -8.76 1.64
CA THR A 247 14.36 -9.85 1.14
C THR A 247 13.68 -10.71 0.07
N GLY A 248 12.34 -10.73 0.07
CA GLY A 248 11.55 -11.49 -0.90
C GLY A 248 10.05 -11.36 -0.67
N ARG A 249 9.27 -11.84 -1.64
CA ARG A 249 7.79 -11.87 -1.62
C ARG A 249 7.29 -13.30 -1.59
N GLY A 250 6.42 -13.58 -0.63
CA GLY A 250 5.87 -14.91 -0.39
C GLY A 250 6.75 -15.79 0.49
N CYS A 251 6.24 -16.98 0.79
CA CYS A 251 6.88 -17.96 1.68
C CYS A 251 6.76 -19.38 1.08
N PRO A 252 7.83 -20.18 1.10
CA PRO A 252 7.82 -21.53 0.52
C PRO A 252 7.05 -22.56 1.36
N HIS A 253 6.83 -22.30 2.66
CA HIS A 253 6.34 -23.31 3.61
C HIS A 253 4.83 -23.59 3.54
N GLY A 254 4.03 -22.63 3.07
CA GLY A 254 2.59 -22.84 2.85
C GLY A 254 1.81 -23.31 4.08
N CYS A 255 2.10 -22.76 5.26
CA CYS A 255 1.40 -23.10 6.50
C CYS A 255 -0.12 -22.86 6.37
N ARG A 256 -0.96 -23.84 6.75
CA ARG A 256 -2.42 -23.82 6.54
C ARG A 256 -3.15 -22.61 7.14
N PHE A 257 -2.58 -22.01 8.18
CA PHE A 257 -3.14 -20.84 8.88
C PHE A 257 -2.67 -19.50 8.29
N CYS A 258 -1.68 -19.49 7.39
CA CYS A 258 -0.99 -18.28 6.97
C CYS A 258 -1.41 -17.86 5.55
N SER A 259 -2.18 -16.77 5.46
CA SER A 259 -2.58 -16.16 4.20
C SER A 259 -1.39 -15.86 3.28
N ALA A 260 -0.31 -15.31 3.83
CA ALA A 260 0.90 -14.96 3.09
C ALA A 260 1.57 -16.16 2.39
N GLY A 261 1.39 -17.37 2.93
CA GLY A 261 1.86 -18.62 2.33
C GLY A 261 1.11 -19.02 1.06
N TYR A 262 -0.02 -18.36 0.74
CA TYR A 262 -0.86 -18.65 -0.42
C TYR A 262 -1.00 -17.45 -1.36
N VAL A 263 -1.34 -16.25 -0.86
CA VAL A 263 -1.67 -15.10 -1.72
C VAL A 263 -0.48 -14.55 -2.51
N TYR A 264 0.74 -14.76 -2.00
CA TYR A 264 1.96 -14.28 -2.65
C TYR A 264 2.63 -15.30 -3.57
N ARG A 265 2.05 -16.50 -3.74
CA ARG A 265 2.66 -17.56 -4.55
C ARG A 265 2.87 -17.15 -6.01
N PRO A 266 3.97 -17.58 -6.64
CA PRO A 266 5.09 -18.34 -6.06
C PRO A 266 6.02 -17.43 -5.21
N PRO A 267 6.72 -18.00 -4.20
CA PRO A 267 7.74 -17.26 -3.46
C PRO A 267 8.87 -16.81 -4.39
N ARG A 268 9.35 -15.58 -4.20
CA ARG A 268 10.40 -14.94 -5.00
C ARG A 268 11.36 -14.22 -4.06
N PHE A 269 12.66 -14.39 -4.25
CA PHE A 269 13.69 -13.72 -3.44
C PHE A 269 14.41 -12.67 -4.28
N ARG A 270 14.86 -11.60 -3.64
CA ARG A 270 15.66 -10.57 -4.31
C ARG A 270 17.11 -11.05 -4.45
N PRO A 271 17.78 -10.84 -5.58
CA PRO A 271 19.21 -11.14 -5.68
C PRO A 271 20.02 -10.32 -4.66
N PHE A 272 21.11 -10.90 -4.14
CA PHE A 272 21.98 -10.22 -3.18
C PHE A 272 22.46 -8.82 -3.62
N PRO A 273 22.85 -8.57 -4.89
CA PRO A 273 23.25 -7.23 -5.33
C PRO A 273 22.17 -6.15 -5.13
N VAL A 274 20.88 -6.52 -5.23
CA VAL A 274 19.77 -5.59 -4.97
C VAL A 274 19.69 -5.25 -3.48
N ILE A 275 19.89 -6.24 -2.62
CA ILE A 275 19.92 -6.06 -1.16
C ILE A 275 21.14 -5.24 -0.74
N ALA A 276 22.32 -5.54 -1.28
CA ALA A 276 23.56 -4.79 -1.02
C ALA A 276 23.41 -3.31 -1.37
N LYS A 277 22.80 -2.99 -2.52
CA LYS A 277 22.50 -1.61 -2.90
C LYS A 277 21.56 -0.91 -1.89
N CYS A 278 20.52 -1.61 -1.43
CA CYS A 278 19.63 -1.06 -0.40
C CYS A 278 20.36 -0.85 0.93
N LEU A 279 21.25 -1.77 1.32
CA LEU A 279 22.08 -1.63 2.51
C LEU A 279 22.98 -0.40 2.42
N GLU A 280 23.69 -0.23 1.30
CA GLU A 280 24.55 0.93 1.06
C GLU A 280 23.78 2.26 1.18
N GLN A 281 22.52 2.30 0.73
CA GLN A 281 21.66 3.46 0.93
C GLN A 281 21.26 3.62 2.41
N GLY A 282 20.87 2.54 3.07
CA GLY A 282 20.40 2.56 4.46
C GLY A 282 21.46 2.99 5.47
N VAL A 283 22.70 2.49 5.33
CA VAL A 283 23.80 2.78 6.26
C VAL A 283 24.27 4.24 6.23
N LEU A 284 23.94 4.98 5.16
CA LEU A 284 24.17 6.42 5.09
C LEU A 284 23.16 7.22 5.92
N LEU A 285 22.04 6.61 6.29
CA LEU A 285 20.91 7.27 6.95
C LEU A 285 20.73 6.83 8.40
N THR A 286 21.10 5.59 8.74
CA THR A 286 20.91 5.01 10.09
C THR A 286 21.85 3.83 10.33
N ASP A 287 22.12 3.53 11.61
CA ASP A 287 22.82 2.33 12.06
C ASP A 287 21.88 1.11 12.20
N LYS A 288 20.55 1.30 12.12
CA LYS A 288 19.55 0.23 12.27
C LYS A 288 18.99 -0.23 10.93
N ILE A 289 19.23 -1.49 10.58
CA ILE A 289 18.68 -2.15 9.39
C ILE A 289 17.68 -3.24 9.79
N GLY A 290 16.52 -3.28 9.14
CA GLY A 290 15.51 -4.31 9.33
C GLY A 290 15.27 -5.11 8.06
N LEU A 291 15.49 -6.42 8.10
CA LEU A 291 15.20 -7.31 6.99
C LEU A 291 13.76 -7.81 7.09
N VAL A 292 12.97 -7.53 6.06
CA VAL A 292 11.54 -7.80 6.01
C VAL A 292 11.23 -8.88 4.99
N GLY A 293 10.50 -9.90 5.42
CA GLY A 293 10.04 -10.99 4.57
C GLY A 293 9.17 -11.97 5.37
N ALA A 294 8.32 -12.72 4.67
CA ALA A 294 7.50 -13.74 5.33
C ALA A 294 8.35 -14.91 5.88
N ALA A 295 9.53 -15.12 5.32
CA ALA A 295 10.47 -16.18 5.69
C ALA A 295 11.91 -15.71 5.41
N VAL A 296 12.43 -14.80 6.23
CA VAL A 296 13.76 -14.20 5.99
C VAL A 296 14.87 -15.23 6.12
N SER A 297 14.71 -16.22 7.00
CA SER A 297 15.62 -17.36 7.14
C SER A 297 15.77 -18.20 5.88
N ASP A 298 14.79 -18.19 4.98
CA ASP A 298 14.83 -18.92 3.70
C ASP A 298 15.45 -18.10 2.57
N PHE A 299 15.98 -16.90 2.87
CA PHE A 299 16.67 -16.07 1.91
C PHE A 299 17.94 -16.79 1.38
N PRO A 300 18.04 -17.11 0.07
CA PRO A 300 19.12 -17.96 -0.43
C PRO A 300 20.54 -17.42 -0.17
N SER A 301 20.71 -16.11 -0.17
CA SER A 301 22.00 -15.44 0.04
C SER A 301 22.18 -14.93 1.47
N ILE A 302 21.56 -15.56 2.48
CA ILE A 302 21.66 -15.12 3.88
C ILE A 302 23.11 -15.14 4.40
N LYS A 303 23.92 -16.11 3.97
CA LYS A 303 25.34 -16.19 4.34
C LYS A 303 26.18 -15.06 3.72
N GLU A 304 25.99 -14.81 2.42
CA GLU A 304 26.64 -13.68 1.72
C GLU A 304 26.28 -12.34 2.37
N LEU A 305 25.02 -12.21 2.79
CA LEU A 305 24.52 -11.05 3.53
C LEU A 305 25.22 -10.88 4.88
N TYR A 306 25.37 -11.97 5.65
CA TYR A 306 26.11 -11.98 6.90
C TYR A 306 27.58 -11.54 6.69
N ASP A 307 28.28 -12.17 5.75
CA ASP A 307 29.70 -11.88 5.48
C ASP A 307 29.91 -10.42 5.06
N TYR A 308 28.98 -9.87 4.26
CA TYR A 308 29.01 -8.47 3.83
C TYR A 308 28.79 -7.47 4.99
N ILE A 309 28.04 -7.89 6.02
CA ILE A 309 27.68 -7.03 7.16
C ILE A 309 28.67 -7.16 8.32
N ASN A 310 29.32 -8.32 8.48
CA ASN A 310 30.12 -8.65 9.67
C ASN A 310 31.22 -7.62 10.02
N ASN A 311 31.64 -6.79 9.05
CA ASN A 311 32.64 -5.73 9.24
C ASN A 311 32.05 -4.31 9.29
N LYS A 312 30.73 -4.15 9.37
CA LYS A 312 30.03 -2.87 9.43
C LYS A 312 29.45 -2.66 10.82
N ASP A 313 29.55 -1.45 11.35
CA ASP A 313 28.94 -1.06 12.63
C ASP A 313 27.44 -0.79 12.46
N ILE A 314 26.67 -1.86 12.24
CA ILE A 314 25.22 -1.80 12.04
C ILE A 314 24.47 -2.82 12.90
N ARG A 315 23.26 -2.46 13.31
CA ARG A 315 22.33 -3.33 14.04
C ARG A 315 21.33 -3.91 13.07
N ILE A 316 21.19 -5.24 13.06
CA ILE A 316 20.23 -5.94 12.19
C ILE A 316 19.08 -6.53 13.00
N SER A 317 17.88 -6.37 12.46
CA SER A 317 16.68 -7.08 12.90
C SER A 317 16.05 -7.87 11.76
N PHE A 318 15.29 -8.90 12.11
CA PHE A 318 14.62 -9.78 11.16
C PHE A 318 13.12 -9.82 11.49
N SER A 319 12.25 -9.72 10.48
CA SER A 319 10.80 -9.75 10.70
C SER A 319 10.25 -11.15 10.98
N SER A 320 10.93 -12.19 10.51
CA SER A 320 10.46 -13.58 10.61
C SER A 320 11.64 -14.55 10.48
N LEU A 321 11.81 -15.41 11.49
CA LEU A 321 12.79 -16.49 11.51
C LEU A 321 12.09 -17.81 11.84
N ARG A 322 12.46 -18.88 11.14
CA ARG A 322 11.92 -20.21 11.41
C ARG A 322 12.73 -20.89 12.51
N ALA A 323 12.06 -21.41 13.54
CA ALA A 323 12.75 -22.01 14.69
C ALA A 323 13.72 -23.14 14.30
N ASP A 324 13.37 -23.96 13.31
CA ASP A 324 14.19 -25.07 12.82
C ASP A 324 15.26 -24.66 11.79
N SER A 325 15.34 -23.37 11.44
CA SER A 325 16.45 -22.81 10.66
C SER A 325 17.58 -22.24 11.52
N LEU A 326 17.39 -22.19 12.84
CA LEU A 326 18.38 -21.67 13.79
C LEU A 326 19.33 -22.80 14.19
N CYS A 327 20.62 -22.59 13.95
CA CYS A 327 21.69 -23.39 14.54
C CYS A 327 22.25 -22.71 15.80
N PRO A 328 22.87 -23.47 16.71
CA PRO A 328 23.57 -22.90 17.87
C PRO A 328 24.74 -21.99 17.51
N GLU A 329 25.37 -22.22 16.35
CA GLU A 329 26.43 -21.39 15.76
C GLU A 329 25.88 -20.16 15.03
#